data_AF-A0AA36J145-F1
#
_entry.id   AF-A0AA36J145-F1
#
_cell.length_a   1.000
_cell.length_b   1.000
_cell.length_c   1.000
_cell.angle_alpha   90.00
_cell.angle_beta   90.00
_cell.angle_gamma   90.00
#
_symmetry.space_group_name_H-M   'P 1'
#
loop_
_entity.id
_entity.type
_entity.pdbx_description
1 polymer ?
#
loop_
_entity_poly.entity_id
_entity_poly.type
_entity_poly.pdbx_seq_one_letter_code
_entity_poly.pdbx_strand_id
1 'polypeptide(L)'
;MSKPLASSLLEVRHTLHQVLIRVDANGDGFIDKDELFFVLDRVGTFKKARWSNLHETLDKLLAGLDTNCDGFVDIQEFLDWVLLDKSQVHPSQTLQTKHVFLSAEDEARMERIALFDLEAEENHDILTQAGLGDLTDPKRLLLSVGSSSTQAYDALGLSLSVPTGTKVANDASFREFCKIIKHVGVPYEQILLINSIGYLLEPCDPVLVGLGELARRIGGAARRFHEALAEAFPEAQTRVYNRAKDPQTKRYKFPQLLNDFSLSLTKGCGLPPGVLDFQPDVIVDWGGTSYKVFLNGKRIGTEVMDANAYLCEGGFLRRERLPEAIREIEASVLALLQREEVDSPANKKVLIAQTGKARELAMHEERMCKKLSCTD
;
A
#
# COMPACT_ATOMS: atom_id res chain seq x y z
N MET A 1 -18.72 42.56 2.75
CA MET A 1 -19.37 41.69 3.75
C MET A 1 -19.26 40.25 3.28
N SER A 2 -18.22 39.53 3.71
CA SER A 2 -17.92 38.16 3.29
C SER A 2 -18.05 37.21 4.49
N LYS A 3 -19.28 36.83 4.80
CA LYS A 3 -19.61 35.64 5.61
C LYS A 3 -20.81 34.86 5.02
N PRO A 4 -20.69 34.18 3.86
CA PRO A 4 -21.69 33.17 3.47
C PRO A 4 -21.15 31.74 3.36
N LEU A 5 -19.82 31.51 3.32
CA LEU A 5 -19.26 30.19 3.00
C LEU A 5 -19.24 29.23 4.21
N ALA A 6 -18.97 29.75 5.41
CA ALA A 6 -18.87 28.93 6.62
C ALA A 6 -20.23 28.36 7.07
N SER A 7 -21.32 29.12 6.92
CA SER A 7 -22.67 28.64 7.24
C SER A 7 -23.16 27.61 6.22
N SER A 8 -22.87 27.79 4.92
CA SER A 8 -23.26 26.81 3.90
C SER A 8 -22.46 25.51 4.00
N LEU A 9 -21.16 25.57 4.34
CA LEU A 9 -20.36 24.38 4.60
C LEU A 9 -20.84 23.61 5.83
N LEU A 10 -21.26 24.31 6.88
CA LEU A 10 -21.81 23.68 8.08
C LEU A 10 -23.16 22.99 7.77
N GLU A 11 -24.01 23.62 6.95
CA GLU A 11 -25.27 23.04 6.49
C GLU A 11 -25.05 21.82 5.59
N VAL A 12 -24.07 21.88 4.67
CA VAL A 12 -23.70 20.73 3.83
C VAL A 12 -23.13 19.60 4.68
N ARG A 13 -22.23 19.90 5.64
CA ARG A 13 -21.67 18.91 6.57
C ARG A 13 -22.77 18.26 7.41
N HIS A 14 -23.70 19.04 7.95
CA HIS A 14 -24.84 18.53 8.70
C HIS A 14 -25.73 17.66 7.81
N THR A 15 -26.01 18.10 6.57
CA THR A 15 -26.83 17.34 5.63
C THR A 15 -26.18 16.01 5.25
N LEU A 16 -24.89 16.01 4.94
CA LEU A 16 -24.14 14.79 4.64
C LEU A 16 -24.08 13.86 5.86
N HIS A 17 -23.86 14.40 7.06
CA HIS A 17 -23.91 13.62 8.29
C HIS A 17 -25.29 12.97 8.50
N GLN A 18 -26.39 13.69 8.24
CA GLN A 18 -27.74 13.14 8.31
C GLN A 18 -28.02 12.10 7.22
N VAL A 19 -27.43 12.24 6.04
CA VAL A 19 -27.49 11.21 5.00
C VAL A 19 -26.72 9.97 5.43
N LEU A 20 -25.53 10.14 6.01
CA LEU A 20 -24.69 9.02 6.45
C LEU A 20 -25.32 8.24 7.60
N ILE A 21 -25.93 8.90 8.59
CA ILE A 21 -26.75 8.22 9.62
C ILE A 21 -27.87 7.37 9.00
N ARG A 22 -28.41 7.77 7.85
CA ARG A 22 -29.47 7.01 7.17
C ARG A 22 -28.94 5.90 6.28
N VAL A 23 -27.64 5.91 5.99
CA VAL A 23 -26.96 4.94 5.12
C VAL A 23 -26.28 3.88 5.97
N ASP A 24 -25.72 4.26 7.12
CA ASP A 24 -25.32 3.38 8.22
C ASP A 24 -26.55 2.56 8.67
N ALA A 25 -26.74 1.43 8.01
CA ALA A 25 -27.96 0.63 8.08
C ALA A 25 -27.95 -0.24 9.33
N ASN A 26 -26.77 -0.57 9.82
CA ASN A 26 -26.58 -1.38 11.02
C ASN A 26 -26.45 -0.52 12.30
N GLY A 27 -26.21 0.80 12.16
CA GLY A 27 -26.10 1.77 13.25
C GLY A 27 -24.81 1.66 14.05
N ASP A 28 -23.74 1.11 13.46
CA ASP A 28 -22.47 0.87 14.15
C ASP A 28 -21.54 2.09 14.17
N GLY A 29 -21.91 3.16 13.46
CA GLY A 29 -21.17 4.41 13.36
C GLY A 29 -20.03 4.40 12.35
N PHE A 30 -19.87 3.32 11.59
CA PHE A 30 -18.89 3.16 10.52
C PHE A 30 -19.60 3.07 9.16
N ILE A 31 -18.84 3.22 8.08
CA ILE A 31 -19.34 3.05 6.72
C ILE A 31 -18.72 1.79 6.15
N ASP A 32 -19.54 0.76 5.97
CA ASP A 32 -19.12 -0.45 5.29
C ASP A 32 -19.17 -0.31 3.76
N LYS A 33 -18.82 -1.38 3.06
CA LYS A 33 -18.76 -1.43 1.60
C LYS A 33 -20.12 -1.27 0.93
N ASP A 34 -21.14 -1.91 1.45
CA ASP A 34 -22.47 -1.90 0.88
C ASP A 34 -23.12 -0.54 1.12
N GLU A 35 -22.87 0.04 2.30
CA GLU A 35 -23.28 1.39 2.68
C GLU A 35 -22.59 2.45 1.82
N LEU A 36 -21.26 2.37 1.67
CA LEU A 36 -20.51 3.28 0.79
C LEU A 36 -21.03 3.17 -0.65
N PHE A 37 -21.18 1.95 -1.17
CA PHE A 37 -21.71 1.73 -2.51
C PHE A 37 -23.06 2.45 -2.70
N PHE A 38 -23.96 2.30 -1.73
CA PHE A 38 -25.28 2.92 -1.78
C PHE A 38 -25.22 4.46 -1.77
N VAL A 39 -24.30 5.07 -1.02
CA VAL A 39 -24.06 6.52 -1.08
C VAL A 39 -23.57 6.93 -2.46
N LEU A 40 -22.52 6.26 -2.97
CA LEU A 40 -21.89 6.61 -4.23
C LEU A 40 -22.84 6.44 -5.43
N ASP A 41 -23.69 5.42 -5.41
CA ASP A 41 -24.75 5.23 -6.41
C ASP A 41 -25.78 6.38 -6.39
N ARG A 42 -26.23 6.79 -5.20
CA ARG A 42 -27.23 7.86 -5.03
C ARG A 42 -26.72 9.26 -5.36
N VAL A 43 -25.46 9.57 -5.05
CA VAL A 43 -24.87 10.90 -5.29
C VAL A 43 -24.58 11.11 -6.79
N GLY A 44 -24.62 10.05 -7.61
CA GLY A 44 -24.60 10.16 -9.08
C GLY A 44 -23.26 10.62 -9.68
N THR A 45 -22.23 10.82 -8.85
CA THR A 45 -20.86 11.22 -9.22
C THR A 45 -20.12 10.16 -10.05
N PHE A 46 -20.63 8.93 -10.13
CA PHE A 46 -19.90 7.77 -10.67
C PHE A 46 -20.31 7.31 -12.07
N LYS A 47 -21.25 8.01 -12.74
CA LYS A 47 -21.71 7.62 -14.09
C LYS A 47 -20.62 7.64 -15.19
N LYS A 48 -19.41 8.14 -14.92
CA LYS A 48 -18.31 8.23 -15.90
C LYS A 48 -17.20 7.19 -15.75
N ALA A 49 -17.09 6.52 -14.61
CA ALA A 49 -16.00 5.57 -14.39
C ALA A 49 -16.50 4.15 -14.72
N ARG A 50 -15.98 3.57 -15.81
CA ARG A 50 -16.17 2.15 -16.15
C ARG A 50 -15.38 1.29 -15.17
N TRP A 51 -15.90 1.11 -13.96
CA TRP A 51 -15.33 0.18 -13.00
C TRP A 51 -15.79 -1.23 -13.35
N SER A 52 -15.04 -1.96 -14.18
CA SER A 52 -15.32 -3.38 -14.43
C SER A 52 -15.20 -4.23 -13.16
N ASN A 53 -14.53 -3.72 -12.11
CA ASN A 53 -14.29 -4.38 -10.82
C ASN A 53 -14.73 -3.51 -9.63
N LEU A 54 -15.93 -2.94 -9.68
CA LEU A 54 -16.50 -2.04 -8.66
C LEU A 54 -16.30 -2.53 -7.22
N HIS A 55 -16.46 -3.83 -6.95
CA HIS A 55 -16.31 -4.39 -5.62
C HIS A 55 -14.85 -4.34 -5.11
N GLU A 56 -13.86 -4.67 -5.95
CA GLU A 56 -12.43 -4.57 -5.58
C GLU A 56 -12.00 -3.11 -5.41
N THR A 57 -12.58 -2.22 -6.21
CA THR A 57 -12.40 -0.78 -6.09
C THR A 57 -12.88 -0.26 -4.75
N LEU A 58 -14.08 -0.63 -4.32
CA LEU A 58 -14.66 -0.14 -3.07
C LEU A 58 -13.83 -0.58 -1.87
N ASP A 59 -13.32 -1.81 -1.88
CA ASP A 59 -12.43 -2.29 -0.82
C ASP A 59 -11.15 -1.45 -0.73
N LYS A 60 -10.56 -1.11 -1.88
CA LYS A 60 -9.36 -0.26 -1.92
C LYS A 60 -9.68 1.20 -1.58
N LEU A 61 -10.88 1.68 -1.94
CA LEU A 61 -11.36 3.00 -1.57
C LEU A 61 -11.49 3.10 -0.05
N LEU A 62 -12.18 2.16 0.60
CA LEU A 62 -12.35 2.14 2.04
C LEU A 62 -11.00 2.07 2.77
N ALA A 63 -10.11 1.17 2.34
CA ALA A 63 -8.74 1.12 2.88
C ALA A 63 -7.96 2.43 2.64
N GLY A 64 -8.33 3.16 1.59
CA GLY A 64 -7.83 4.50 1.34
C GLY A 64 -8.42 5.54 2.29
N LEU A 65 -9.71 5.49 2.60
CA LEU A 65 -10.36 6.50 3.44
C LEU A 65 -10.05 6.33 4.94
N ASP A 66 -9.75 5.11 5.39
CA ASP A 66 -9.31 4.77 6.75
C ASP A 66 -7.95 5.44 7.02
N THR A 67 -7.98 6.69 7.52
CA THR A 67 -6.81 7.52 7.78
C THR A 67 -6.12 7.19 9.08
N ASN A 68 -6.88 6.73 10.08
CA ASN A 68 -6.38 6.35 11.40
C ASN A 68 -5.86 4.89 11.43
N CYS A 69 -6.08 4.12 10.36
CA CYS A 69 -5.68 2.72 10.19
C CYS A 69 -6.32 1.75 11.19
N ASP A 70 -7.52 2.05 11.70
CA ASP A 70 -8.25 1.19 12.65
C ASP A 70 -9.02 0.04 11.96
N GLY A 71 -9.04 0.04 10.63
CA GLY A 71 -9.67 -0.96 9.78
C GLY A 71 -11.09 -0.60 9.33
N PHE A 72 -11.60 0.57 9.71
CA PHE A 72 -12.93 1.08 9.36
C PHE A 72 -12.83 2.49 8.78
N VAL A 73 -13.91 2.95 8.15
CA VAL A 73 -14.06 4.34 7.73
C VAL A 73 -15.13 4.97 8.60
N ASP A 74 -14.75 5.88 9.47
CA ASP A 74 -15.72 6.61 10.29
C ASP A 74 -16.39 7.74 9.50
N ILE A 75 -17.49 8.28 10.06
CA ILE A 75 -18.25 9.37 9.44
C ILE A 75 -17.36 10.61 9.19
N GLN A 76 -16.42 10.87 10.09
CA GLN A 76 -15.55 12.05 10.01
C GLN A 76 -14.55 11.90 8.86
N GLU A 77 -13.93 10.73 8.70
CA GLU A 77 -13.02 10.40 7.60
C GLU A 77 -13.70 10.53 6.24
N PHE A 78 -14.94 10.04 6.13
CA PHE A 78 -15.72 10.19 4.90
C PHE A 78 -16.10 11.65 4.61
N LEU A 79 -16.56 12.40 5.61
CA LEU A 79 -16.90 13.81 5.43
C LEU A 79 -15.69 14.64 5.00
N ASP A 80 -14.53 14.38 5.61
CA ASP A 80 -13.29 15.07 5.30
C ASP A 80 -12.83 14.78 3.88
N TRP A 81 -13.11 13.58 3.36
CA TRP A 81 -12.87 13.24 1.96
C TRP A 81 -13.86 13.94 1.00
N VAL A 82 -15.17 13.87 1.27
CA VAL A 82 -16.19 14.46 0.37
C VAL A 82 -16.13 15.98 0.33
N LEU A 83 -15.81 16.62 1.45
CA LEU A 83 -15.78 18.07 1.59
C LEU A 83 -14.43 18.70 1.22
N LEU A 84 -13.46 17.91 0.73
CA LEU A 84 -12.18 18.43 0.29
C LEU A 84 -12.35 19.31 -0.95
N ASP A 85 -12.47 20.63 -0.74
CA ASP A 85 -12.63 21.59 -1.82
C ASP A 85 -11.28 21.88 -2.50
N LYS A 86 -11.04 21.21 -3.62
CA LYS A 86 -9.84 21.40 -4.45
C LYS A 86 -9.89 22.68 -5.30
N SER A 87 -11.03 23.37 -5.36
CA SER A 87 -11.23 24.55 -6.21
C SER A 87 -10.69 25.85 -5.63
N GLN A 88 -10.40 25.89 -4.32
CA GLN A 88 -9.81 27.06 -3.64
C GLN A 88 -8.29 27.18 -3.84
N VAL A 89 -7.66 26.23 -4.55
CA VAL A 89 -6.22 26.26 -4.79
C VAL A 89 -5.91 27.33 -5.84
N HIS A 90 -5.31 28.44 -5.40
CA HIS A 90 -4.92 29.51 -6.29
C HIS A 90 -3.79 29.05 -7.24
N PRO A 91 -3.89 29.31 -8.56
CA PRO A 91 -2.88 28.91 -9.55
C PRO A 91 -1.45 29.43 -9.29
N SER A 92 -1.30 30.44 -8.43
CA SER A 92 -0.02 31.02 -8.05
C SER A 92 0.70 30.26 -6.93
N GLN A 93 0.04 29.30 -6.28
CA GLN A 93 0.67 28.43 -5.27
C GLN A 93 1.33 27.25 -5.97
N THR A 94 2.65 27.24 -6.03
CA THR A 94 3.42 26.17 -6.66
C THR A 94 4.20 25.41 -5.61
N LEU A 95 3.85 24.15 -5.37
CA LEU A 95 4.64 23.25 -4.56
C LEU A 95 5.99 22.98 -5.25
N GLN A 96 7.04 22.77 -4.45
CA GLN A 96 8.27 22.21 -5.00
C GLN A 96 8.08 20.70 -5.05
N THR A 97 7.81 20.14 -6.22
CA THR A 97 7.47 18.72 -6.34
C THR A 97 8.58 17.93 -7.01
N LYS A 98 8.92 16.78 -6.42
CA LYS A 98 9.78 15.77 -7.01
C LYS A 98 9.01 14.46 -7.13
N HIS A 99 8.93 13.92 -8.34
CA HIS A 99 8.32 12.62 -8.59
C HIS A 99 9.41 11.56 -8.83
N VAL A 100 9.25 10.38 -8.24
CA VAL A 100 10.15 9.23 -8.43
C VAL A 100 9.36 7.93 -8.63
N PHE A 101 9.83 7.07 -9.53
CA PHE A 101 9.41 5.67 -9.57
C PHE A 101 10.32 4.88 -8.61
N LEU A 102 9.77 4.32 -7.54
CA LEU A 102 10.55 3.50 -6.60
C LEU A 102 10.81 2.14 -7.21
N SER A 103 12.03 1.62 -7.26
CA SER A 103 12.25 0.25 -7.74
C SER A 103 11.65 -0.79 -6.78
N ALA A 104 11.47 -2.04 -7.24
CA ALA A 104 10.98 -3.12 -6.38
C ALA A 104 11.98 -3.43 -5.26
N GLU A 105 13.27 -3.19 -5.52
CA GLU A 105 14.36 -3.27 -4.56
C GLU A 105 14.33 -2.12 -3.54
N ASP A 106 13.96 -0.90 -3.96
CA ASP A 106 13.76 0.22 -3.03
C ASP A 106 12.59 -0.05 -2.08
N GLU A 107 11.47 -0.55 -2.60
CA GLU A 107 10.32 -0.99 -1.78
C GLU A 107 10.73 -2.09 -0.80
N ALA A 108 11.43 -3.12 -1.27
CA ALA A 108 11.92 -4.19 -0.39
C ALA A 108 12.82 -3.63 0.72
N ARG A 109 13.77 -2.75 0.39
CA ARG A 109 14.64 -2.11 1.38
C ARG A 109 13.85 -1.32 2.41
N MET A 110 12.86 -0.55 1.99
CA MET A 110 12.03 0.26 2.88
C MET A 110 11.10 -0.59 3.75
N GLU A 111 10.47 -1.64 3.21
CA GLU A 111 9.70 -2.61 4.01
C GLU A 111 10.60 -3.28 5.06
N ARG A 112 11.84 -3.64 4.70
CA ARG A 112 12.81 -4.21 5.65
C ARG A 112 13.11 -3.23 6.79
N ILE A 113 13.38 -1.96 6.48
CA ILE A 113 13.64 -0.92 7.49
C ILE A 113 12.42 -0.77 8.42
N ALA A 114 11.21 -0.75 7.86
CA ALA A 114 9.99 -0.67 8.66
C ALA A 114 9.93 -1.86 9.63
N LEU A 115 10.17 -3.07 9.12
CA LEU A 115 10.00 -4.30 9.87
C LEU A 115 11.09 -4.55 10.93
N PHE A 116 12.37 -4.33 10.60
CA PHE A 116 13.51 -4.66 11.46
C PHE A 116 14.07 -3.47 12.26
N ASP A 117 13.78 -2.23 11.85
CA ASP A 117 14.39 -1.05 12.47
C ASP A 117 13.34 -0.16 13.15
N LEU A 118 12.27 0.23 12.43
CA LEU A 118 11.29 1.19 12.95
C LEU A 118 10.26 0.52 13.87
N GLU A 119 9.80 -0.68 13.52
CA GLU A 119 8.75 -1.43 14.23
C GLU A 119 9.31 -2.72 14.86
N ALA A 120 10.61 -2.74 15.16
CA ALA A 120 11.31 -3.94 15.61
C ALA A 120 10.72 -4.53 16.90
N GLU A 121 10.39 -3.68 17.88
CA GLU A 121 9.85 -4.07 19.18
C GLU A 121 8.42 -4.64 19.05
N GLU A 122 7.54 -3.92 18.37
CA GLU A 122 6.15 -4.37 18.13
C GLU A 122 6.13 -5.68 17.32
N ASN A 123 6.95 -5.78 16.27
CA ASN A 123 7.05 -7.02 15.49
C ASN A 123 7.64 -8.18 16.30
N HIS A 124 8.58 -7.93 17.22
CA HIS A 124 9.08 -8.93 18.14
C HIS A 124 7.97 -9.46 19.05
N ASP A 125 7.14 -8.58 19.61
CA ASP A 125 6.01 -8.96 20.46
C ASP A 125 4.98 -9.77 19.69
N ILE A 126 4.63 -9.35 18.46
CA ILE A 126 3.70 -10.08 17.59
C ILE A 126 4.21 -11.50 17.29
N LEU A 127 5.50 -11.65 16.97
CA LEU A 127 6.09 -12.96 16.70
C LEU A 127 6.18 -13.84 17.95
N THR A 128 6.50 -13.24 19.10
CA THR A 128 6.54 -13.94 20.39
C THR A 128 5.15 -14.47 20.77
N GLN A 129 4.10 -13.65 20.62
CA GLN A 129 2.72 -14.06 20.84
C GLN A 129 2.27 -15.17 19.87
N ALA A 130 2.77 -15.15 18.63
CA ALA A 130 2.52 -16.21 17.65
C ALA A 130 3.35 -17.49 17.89
N GLY A 131 4.22 -17.52 18.92
CA GLY A 131 5.07 -18.67 19.24
C GLY A 131 6.24 -18.86 18.26
N LEU A 132 6.66 -17.80 17.57
CA LEU A 132 7.81 -17.80 16.67
C LEU A 132 9.08 -17.27 17.35
N GLY A 133 8.96 -16.53 18.46
CA GLY A 133 10.10 -15.96 19.17
C GLY A 133 10.65 -14.72 18.47
N ASP A 134 11.98 -14.52 18.53
CA ASP A 134 12.58 -13.25 18.16
C ASP A 134 12.69 -13.03 16.65
N LEU A 135 12.20 -11.88 16.18
CA LEU A 135 12.37 -11.39 14.81
C LEU A 135 13.82 -11.46 14.31
N THR A 136 14.79 -11.25 15.21
CA THR A 136 16.21 -11.20 14.86
C THR A 136 16.90 -12.57 14.72
N ASP A 137 16.14 -13.67 14.79
CA ASP A 137 16.68 -15.02 14.56
C ASP A 137 17.36 -15.13 13.17
N PRO A 138 18.69 -15.36 13.12
CA PRO A 138 19.43 -15.41 11.86
C PRO A 138 19.04 -16.61 10.99
N LYS A 139 18.31 -17.60 11.52
CA LYS A 139 17.83 -18.76 10.78
C LYS A 139 16.40 -18.59 10.28
N ARG A 140 15.82 -17.39 10.39
CA ARG A 140 14.49 -17.07 9.86
C ARG A 140 14.58 -16.27 8.57
N LEU A 141 13.85 -16.75 7.57
CA LEU A 141 13.56 -16.02 6.34
C LEU A 141 12.11 -15.52 6.38
N LEU A 142 11.91 -14.23 6.14
CA LEU A 142 10.59 -13.63 5.98
C LEU A 142 10.32 -13.42 4.50
N LEU A 143 9.14 -13.86 4.03
CA LEU A 143 8.65 -13.61 2.68
C LEU A 143 7.37 -12.75 2.75
N SER A 144 7.48 -11.47 2.41
CA SER A 144 6.33 -10.59 2.20
C SER A 144 5.73 -10.89 0.84
N VAL A 145 4.60 -11.60 0.80
CA VAL A 145 3.97 -12.00 -0.47
C VAL A 145 2.88 -11.00 -0.82
N GLY A 146 3.15 -10.14 -1.80
CA GLY A 146 2.18 -9.22 -2.39
C GLY A 146 1.30 -9.87 -3.46
N SER A 147 0.45 -9.05 -4.09
CA SER A 147 -0.35 -9.50 -5.24
C SER A 147 0.48 -9.74 -6.49
N SER A 148 1.46 -8.87 -6.77
CA SER A 148 2.29 -8.90 -7.97
C SER A 148 3.77 -9.24 -7.73
N SER A 149 4.26 -9.07 -6.51
CA SER A 149 5.65 -9.31 -6.15
C SER A 149 5.77 -10.00 -4.80
N THR A 150 6.95 -10.56 -4.53
CA THR A 150 7.34 -11.12 -3.24
C THR A 150 8.69 -10.53 -2.87
N GLN A 151 8.82 -10.12 -1.63
CA GLN A 151 10.05 -9.62 -1.07
C GLN A 151 10.58 -10.59 0.00
N ALA A 152 11.90 -10.72 0.10
CA ALA A 152 12.57 -11.59 1.06
C ALA A 152 13.48 -10.79 2.00
N TYR A 153 13.41 -11.10 3.29
CA TYR A 153 14.18 -10.45 4.34
C TYR A 153 14.76 -11.43 5.34
N ASP A 154 15.88 -11.05 5.94
CA ASP A 154 16.41 -11.66 7.15
C ASP A 154 17.08 -10.64 8.07
N ALA A 155 17.43 -11.10 9.27
CA ALA A 155 18.14 -10.32 10.27
C ALA A 155 19.59 -9.97 9.86
N LEU A 156 20.16 -10.68 8.89
CA LEU A 156 21.55 -10.50 8.42
C LEU A 156 21.69 -9.43 7.32
N GLY A 157 20.58 -8.83 6.88
CA GLY A 157 20.58 -7.74 5.92
C GLY A 157 20.09 -8.12 4.52
N LEU A 158 19.61 -9.34 4.32
CA LEU A 158 18.98 -9.75 3.07
C LEU A 158 17.76 -8.84 2.79
N SER A 159 17.69 -8.33 1.56
CA SER A 159 16.56 -7.57 1.05
C SER A 159 16.48 -7.77 -0.47
N LEU A 160 15.64 -8.69 -0.90
CA LEU A 160 15.45 -9.03 -2.32
C LEU A 160 13.98 -8.91 -2.71
N SER A 161 13.73 -8.70 -4.01
CA SER A 161 12.38 -8.64 -4.57
C SER A 161 12.29 -9.46 -5.86
N VAL A 162 11.15 -10.09 -6.10
CA VAL A 162 10.86 -10.86 -7.31
C VAL A 162 9.43 -10.58 -7.78
N PRO A 163 9.16 -10.43 -9.10
CA PRO A 163 7.83 -10.16 -9.64
C PRO A 163 6.96 -11.43 -9.69
N THR A 164 6.76 -12.06 -8.54
CA THR A 164 5.87 -13.20 -8.33
C THR A 164 5.06 -12.95 -7.06
N GLY A 165 3.73 -13.08 -7.12
CA GLY A 165 2.85 -12.88 -5.98
C GLY A 165 1.65 -13.83 -6.00
N THR A 166 0.57 -13.45 -5.32
CA THR A 166 -0.66 -14.25 -5.31
C THR A 166 -1.41 -14.20 -6.65
N LYS A 167 -1.40 -13.06 -7.34
CA LYS A 167 -2.07 -12.83 -8.63
C LYS A 167 -1.14 -12.92 -9.84
N VAL A 168 0.17 -12.73 -9.65
CA VAL A 168 1.19 -12.83 -10.72
C VAL A 168 2.02 -14.08 -10.51
N ALA A 169 2.01 -14.98 -11.50
CA ALA A 169 2.79 -16.21 -11.47
C ALA A 169 3.98 -16.12 -12.44
N ASN A 170 5.19 -16.23 -11.89
CA ASN A 170 6.41 -16.38 -12.68
C ASN A 170 7.33 -17.39 -11.98
N ASP A 171 7.05 -18.67 -12.21
CA ASP A 171 7.70 -19.78 -11.51
C ASP A 171 9.20 -19.85 -11.81
N ALA A 172 9.61 -19.48 -13.03
CA ALA A 172 11.01 -19.42 -13.41
C ALA A 172 11.75 -18.36 -12.59
N SER A 173 11.23 -17.13 -12.52
CA SER A 173 11.82 -16.06 -11.70
C SER A 173 11.77 -16.38 -10.21
N PHE A 174 10.72 -17.04 -9.73
CA PHE A 174 10.64 -17.42 -8.31
C PHE A 174 11.64 -18.52 -7.95
N ARG A 175 11.82 -19.54 -8.80
CA ARG A 175 12.86 -20.56 -8.60
C ARG A 175 14.25 -19.95 -8.60
N GLU A 176 14.53 -19.03 -9.52
CA GLU A 176 15.81 -18.34 -9.56
C GLU A 176 16.02 -17.48 -8.30
N PHE A 177 14.99 -16.77 -7.85
CA PHE A 177 14.99 -16.06 -6.59
C PHE A 177 15.32 -16.96 -5.38
N CYS A 178 14.71 -18.14 -5.30
CA CYS A 178 15.05 -19.10 -4.24
C CYS A 178 16.51 -19.58 -4.31
N LYS A 179 17.08 -19.76 -5.50
CA LYS A 179 18.51 -20.08 -5.65
C LYS A 179 19.39 -18.94 -5.17
N ILE A 180 19.07 -17.69 -5.52
CA ILE A 180 19.81 -16.51 -5.06
C ILE A 180 19.84 -16.48 -3.53
N ILE A 181 18.69 -16.68 -2.88
CA ILE A 181 18.61 -16.72 -1.40
C ILE A 181 19.45 -17.88 -0.85
N LYS A 182 19.38 -19.07 -1.45
CA LYS A 182 20.18 -20.22 -1.03
C LYS A 182 21.69 -19.97 -1.14
N HIS A 183 22.12 -19.20 -2.14
CA HIS A 183 23.53 -18.83 -2.32
C HIS A 183 24.06 -17.86 -1.27
N VAL A 184 23.20 -17.20 -0.49
CA VAL A 184 23.61 -16.41 0.69
C VAL A 184 24.25 -17.32 1.76
N GLY A 185 23.98 -18.63 1.73
CA GLY A 185 24.64 -19.62 2.59
C GLY A 185 24.07 -19.71 4.01
N VAL A 186 22.95 -19.04 4.28
CA VAL A 186 22.26 -19.10 5.57
C VAL A 186 21.40 -20.36 5.63
N PRO A 187 21.56 -21.22 6.66
CA PRO A 187 20.75 -22.42 6.82
C PRO A 187 19.41 -22.05 7.48
N TYR A 188 18.50 -21.44 6.71
CA TYR A 188 17.18 -21.07 7.24
C TYR A 188 16.43 -22.33 7.70
N GLU A 189 16.05 -22.35 8.98
CA GLU A 189 15.25 -23.41 9.59
C GLU A 189 13.75 -23.07 9.55
N GLN A 190 13.43 -21.78 9.42
CA GLN A 190 12.07 -21.27 9.39
C GLN A 190 11.88 -20.29 8.24
N ILE A 191 10.80 -20.46 7.48
CA ILE A 191 10.36 -19.53 6.44
C ILE A 191 8.94 -19.12 6.75
N LEU A 192 8.74 -17.84 7.06
CA LEU A 192 7.43 -17.27 7.35
C LEU A 192 6.95 -16.44 6.16
N LEU A 193 5.78 -16.78 5.64
CA LEU A 193 5.13 -16.04 4.58
C LEU A 193 4.04 -15.15 5.19
N ILE A 194 4.06 -13.86 4.85
CA ILE A 194 3.16 -12.84 5.39
C ILE A 194 2.43 -12.09 4.26
N ASN A 195 1.56 -11.15 4.64
CA ASN A 195 0.79 -10.29 3.74
C ASN A 195 -0.28 -11.00 2.89
N SER A 196 -0.25 -10.85 1.57
CA SER A 196 -1.40 -11.17 0.71
C SER A 196 -1.73 -12.66 0.68
N ILE A 197 -0.73 -13.53 0.87
CA ILE A 197 -0.94 -14.98 0.95
C ILE A 197 -1.71 -15.39 2.21
N GLY A 198 -1.65 -14.59 3.29
CA GLY A 198 -2.39 -14.81 4.52
C GLY A 198 -3.91 -14.63 4.36
N TYR A 199 -4.38 -13.92 3.33
CA TYR A 199 -5.81 -13.81 3.00
C TYR A 199 -6.40 -15.08 2.41
N LEU A 200 -5.57 -16.07 2.04
CA LEU A 200 -6.04 -17.39 1.63
C LEU A 200 -6.53 -18.22 2.82
N LEU A 201 -6.22 -17.81 4.05
CA LEU A 201 -6.67 -18.48 5.26
C LEU A 201 -8.06 -18.02 5.67
N GLU A 202 -8.71 -18.86 6.47
CA GLU A 202 -10.02 -18.57 7.04
C GLU A 202 -9.89 -17.97 8.45
N PRO A 203 -10.88 -17.20 8.92
CA PRO A 203 -10.87 -16.66 10.28
C PRO A 203 -10.83 -17.74 11.36
N CYS A 204 -11.32 -18.95 11.08
CA CYS A 204 -11.25 -20.07 12.02
C CYS A 204 -9.85 -20.72 12.08
N ASP A 205 -9.00 -20.52 11.08
CA ASP A 205 -7.64 -21.06 11.05
C ASP A 205 -6.80 -20.50 12.23
N PRO A 206 -5.76 -21.25 12.66
CA PRO A 206 -4.80 -20.76 13.65
C PRO A 206 -3.97 -19.59 13.11
N VAL A 207 -3.21 -18.92 13.99
CA VAL A 207 -2.33 -17.80 13.63
C VAL A 207 -1.28 -18.20 12.58
N LEU A 208 -0.85 -19.46 12.61
CA LEU A 208 0.13 -20.02 11.70
C LEU A 208 -0.38 -21.32 11.11
N VAL A 209 -0.38 -21.42 9.77
CA VAL A 209 -0.73 -22.64 9.04
C VAL A 209 0.46 -23.10 8.22
N GLY A 210 0.70 -24.40 8.15
CA GLY A 210 1.77 -24.96 7.32
C GLY A 210 1.52 -24.69 5.84
N LEU A 211 2.52 -24.18 5.10
CA LEU A 211 2.32 -23.82 3.69
C LEU A 211 1.92 -25.04 2.84
N GLY A 212 2.48 -26.23 3.13
CA GLY A 212 2.10 -27.47 2.45
C GLY A 212 0.67 -27.93 2.74
N GLU A 213 0.13 -27.60 3.92
CA GLU A 213 -1.28 -27.84 4.24
C GLU A 213 -2.19 -26.91 3.44
N LEU A 214 -1.87 -25.61 3.44
CA LEU A 214 -2.59 -24.61 2.66
C LEU A 214 -2.56 -24.91 1.16
N ALA A 215 -1.41 -25.36 0.64
CA ALA A 215 -1.23 -25.77 -0.75
C ALA A 215 -2.16 -26.91 -1.16
N ARG A 216 -2.41 -27.89 -0.27
CA ARG A 216 -3.36 -28.99 -0.51
C ARG A 216 -4.81 -28.52 -0.49
N ARG A 217 -5.15 -27.54 0.36
CA ARG A 217 -6.52 -26.99 0.48
C ARG A 217 -6.90 -26.13 -0.72
N ILE A 218 -6.05 -25.19 -1.13
CA ILE A 218 -6.43 -24.09 -2.04
C ILE A 218 -5.67 -24.14 -3.38
N GLY A 219 -4.51 -24.78 -3.43
CA GLY A 219 -3.71 -24.84 -4.66
C GLY A 219 -3.13 -23.47 -5.05
N GLY A 220 -3.18 -23.15 -6.34
CA GLY A 220 -2.83 -21.82 -6.86
C GLY A 220 -1.46 -21.31 -6.41
N ALA A 221 -1.42 -20.09 -5.87
CA ALA A 221 -0.19 -19.49 -5.36
C ALA A 221 0.44 -20.33 -4.25
N ALA A 222 -0.33 -20.78 -3.25
CA ALA A 222 0.20 -21.55 -2.13
C ALA A 222 0.95 -22.82 -2.58
N ARG A 223 0.42 -23.53 -3.59
CA ARG A 223 1.09 -24.69 -4.18
C ARG A 223 2.41 -24.33 -4.85
N ARG A 224 2.45 -23.26 -5.65
CA ARG A 224 3.68 -22.83 -6.34
C ARG A 224 4.77 -22.43 -5.34
N PHE A 225 4.42 -21.64 -4.33
CA PHE A 225 5.35 -21.28 -3.25
C PHE A 225 5.82 -22.52 -2.50
N HIS A 226 4.92 -23.45 -2.16
CA HIS A 226 5.28 -24.68 -1.46
C HIS A 226 6.29 -25.52 -2.25
N GLU A 227 6.02 -25.79 -3.53
CA GLU A 227 6.88 -26.63 -4.37
C GLU A 227 8.28 -26.01 -4.52
N ALA A 228 8.37 -24.72 -4.82
CA ALA A 228 9.66 -24.04 -4.99
C ALA A 228 10.45 -23.93 -3.68
N LEU A 229 9.78 -23.63 -2.55
CA LEU A 229 10.45 -23.52 -1.25
C LEU A 229 10.88 -24.89 -0.71
N ALA A 230 10.08 -25.94 -0.89
CA ALA A 230 10.43 -27.30 -0.47
C ALA A 230 11.63 -27.85 -1.26
N GLU A 231 11.76 -27.49 -2.55
CA GLU A 231 12.93 -27.83 -3.36
C GLU A 231 14.18 -27.07 -2.91
N ALA A 232 14.05 -25.76 -2.64
CA ALA A 232 15.19 -24.93 -2.27
C ALA A 232 15.66 -25.18 -0.82
N PHE A 233 14.72 -25.35 0.11
CA PHE A 233 14.92 -25.42 1.56
C PHE A 233 14.17 -26.64 2.17
N PRO A 234 14.59 -27.88 1.86
CA PRO A 234 13.85 -29.09 2.23
C PRO A 234 13.70 -29.29 3.75
N GLU A 235 14.66 -28.81 4.53
CA GLU A 235 14.65 -28.94 6.00
C GLU A 235 13.92 -27.77 6.70
N ALA A 236 13.55 -26.72 5.96
CA ALA A 236 12.96 -25.53 6.55
C ALA A 236 11.46 -25.70 6.79
N GLN A 237 11.00 -25.29 7.96
CA GLN A 237 9.58 -25.21 8.25
C GLN A 237 8.96 -23.98 7.57
N THR A 238 8.05 -24.22 6.62
CA THR A 238 7.32 -23.15 5.90
C THR A 238 5.94 -22.92 6.52
N ARG A 239 5.69 -21.70 7.00
CA ARG A 239 4.41 -21.31 7.63
C ARG A 239 3.86 -20.05 7.00
N VAL A 240 2.54 -19.93 6.95
CA VAL A 240 1.80 -18.75 6.50
C VAL A 240 1.17 -18.08 7.71
N TYR A 241 1.42 -16.79 7.88
CA TYR A 241 0.80 -15.97 8.92
C TYR A 241 -0.63 -15.61 8.53
N ASN A 242 -1.57 -15.84 9.43
CA ASN A 242 -2.99 -15.63 9.17
C ASN A 242 -3.35 -14.14 9.15
N ARG A 243 -3.92 -13.71 8.01
CA ARG A 243 -4.40 -12.35 7.78
C ARG A 243 -5.91 -12.32 7.48
N ALA A 244 -6.63 -13.41 7.78
CA ALA A 244 -8.06 -13.45 7.63
C ALA A 244 -8.73 -12.44 8.59
N LYS A 245 -9.61 -11.62 8.02
CA LYS A 245 -10.47 -10.72 8.77
C LYS A 245 -11.71 -11.46 9.22
N ASP A 246 -12.13 -11.25 10.46
CA ASP A 246 -13.42 -11.74 10.92
C ASP A 246 -14.55 -11.15 10.05
N PRO A 247 -15.50 -11.95 9.53
CA PRO A 247 -16.48 -11.44 8.58
C PRO A 247 -17.48 -10.46 9.19
N GLN A 248 -17.71 -10.54 10.50
CA GLN A 248 -18.64 -9.67 11.23
C GLN A 248 -17.95 -8.37 11.61
N THR A 249 -16.79 -8.46 12.25
CA THR A 249 -16.10 -7.27 12.77
C THR A 249 -15.16 -6.63 11.75
N LYS A 250 -14.83 -7.28 10.63
CA LYS A 250 -13.83 -6.82 9.65
C LYS A 250 -12.42 -6.59 10.22
N ARG A 251 -12.17 -6.97 11.48
CA ARG A 251 -10.87 -6.87 12.14
C ARG A 251 -10.05 -8.12 11.89
N TYR A 252 -8.73 -7.97 11.89
CA TYR A 252 -7.86 -9.13 11.90
C TYR A 252 -8.02 -9.88 13.22
N LYS A 253 -8.12 -11.20 13.15
CA LYS A 253 -8.18 -12.04 14.35
C LYS A 253 -6.88 -12.03 15.14
N PHE A 254 -5.76 -11.82 14.44
CA PHE A 254 -4.41 -11.81 15.01
C PHE A 254 -3.71 -10.49 14.71
N PRO A 255 -2.83 -9.99 15.60
CA PRO A 255 -1.93 -8.88 15.28
C PRO A 255 -1.16 -9.15 13.99
N GLN A 256 -0.90 -8.12 13.18
CA GLN A 256 -0.22 -8.26 11.89
C GLN A 256 1.15 -7.60 11.96
N LEU A 257 2.16 -8.22 11.37
CA LEU A 257 3.48 -7.59 11.28
C LEU A 257 3.39 -6.25 10.55
N LEU A 258 4.08 -5.26 11.12
CA LEU A 258 4.15 -3.91 10.62
C LEU A 258 5.33 -3.80 9.65
N ASN A 259 5.02 -3.77 8.36
CA ASN A 259 6.00 -3.67 7.28
C ASN A 259 5.63 -2.62 6.22
N ASP A 260 4.76 -1.66 6.55
CA ASP A 260 4.35 -0.63 5.60
C ASP A 260 5.56 0.25 5.23
N PHE A 261 6.04 0.13 3.99
CA PHE A 261 7.17 0.93 3.52
C PHE A 261 6.87 2.44 3.55
N SER A 262 5.59 2.85 3.57
CA SER A 262 5.20 4.26 3.73
C SER A 262 5.76 4.84 5.02
N LEU A 263 5.87 4.03 6.08
CA LEU A 263 6.49 4.46 7.33
C LEU A 263 7.96 4.84 7.10
N SER A 264 8.74 3.95 6.48
CA SER A 264 10.14 4.23 6.13
C SER A 264 10.27 5.45 5.22
N LEU A 265 9.39 5.55 4.23
CA LEU A 265 9.33 6.68 3.32
C LEU A 265 9.16 7.99 4.10
N THR A 266 8.22 8.05 5.04
CA THR A 266 7.96 9.23 5.87
C THR A 266 9.08 9.62 6.82
N LYS A 267 9.93 8.66 7.19
CA LYS A 267 11.15 8.91 7.98
C LYS A 267 12.35 9.29 7.11
N GLY A 268 12.18 9.33 5.78
CA GLY A 268 13.26 9.56 4.83
C GLY A 268 14.25 8.39 4.75
N CYS A 269 13.87 7.22 5.24
CA CYS A 269 14.72 6.04 5.31
C CYS A 269 14.57 5.20 4.04
N GLY A 270 15.68 4.64 3.55
CA GLY A 270 15.66 3.76 2.39
C GLY A 270 15.33 4.44 1.07
N LEU A 271 15.39 5.78 0.99
CA LEU A 271 15.22 6.54 -0.25
C LEU A 271 16.40 6.32 -1.22
N PRO A 272 16.17 6.34 -2.55
CA PRO A 272 17.25 6.22 -3.53
C PRO A 272 18.31 7.33 -3.42
N PRO A 273 19.59 7.05 -3.76
CA PRO A 273 20.64 8.07 -3.84
C PRO A 273 20.23 9.16 -4.84
N GLY A 274 19.99 10.37 -4.35
CA GLY A 274 19.49 11.50 -5.14
C GLY A 274 18.12 12.02 -4.70
N VAL A 275 17.37 11.29 -3.86
CA VAL A 275 16.17 11.82 -3.19
C VAL A 275 16.50 12.42 -1.82
N LEU A 276 17.56 11.93 -1.16
CA LEU A 276 17.97 12.36 0.18
C LEU A 276 18.19 13.88 0.30
N ASP A 277 18.75 14.51 -0.73
CA ASP A 277 19.02 15.96 -0.73
C ASP A 277 17.75 16.81 -0.84
N PHE A 278 16.64 16.21 -1.25
CA PHE A 278 15.39 16.94 -1.46
C PHE A 278 14.76 17.38 -0.13
N GLN A 279 14.86 16.55 0.92
CA GLN A 279 14.27 16.77 2.25
C GLN A 279 12.78 17.18 2.16
N PRO A 280 11.89 16.25 1.77
CA PRO A 280 10.47 16.56 1.59
C PRO A 280 9.78 16.90 2.92
N ASP A 281 8.91 17.92 2.89
CA ASP A 281 7.96 18.19 3.98
C ASP A 281 6.76 17.24 3.91
N VAL A 282 6.34 16.93 2.68
CA VAL A 282 5.16 16.13 2.35
C VAL A 282 5.57 14.95 1.49
N ILE A 283 5.03 13.80 1.83
CA ILE A 283 5.25 12.55 1.09
C ILE A 283 3.93 12.05 0.57
N VAL A 284 3.92 11.70 -0.72
CA VAL A 284 2.80 11.08 -1.39
C VAL A 284 3.21 9.67 -1.81
N ASP A 285 2.63 8.66 -1.17
CA ASP A 285 2.73 7.28 -1.64
C ASP A 285 1.62 7.06 -2.68
N TRP A 286 1.99 6.96 -3.96
CA TRP A 286 1.07 6.78 -5.07
C TRP A 286 1.20 5.37 -5.63
N GLY A 287 0.22 4.52 -5.32
CA GLY A 287 0.24 3.11 -5.66
C GLY A 287 -1.15 2.51 -5.83
N GLY A 288 -1.32 1.66 -6.83
CA GLY A 288 -2.60 0.99 -7.06
C GLY A 288 -3.70 1.97 -7.47
N THR A 289 -4.80 2.02 -6.70
CA THR A 289 -6.03 2.78 -7.01
C THR A 289 -6.12 4.16 -6.34
N SER A 290 -5.15 4.52 -5.51
CA SER A 290 -5.18 5.74 -4.69
C SER A 290 -3.76 6.24 -4.40
N TYR A 291 -3.66 7.42 -3.81
CA TYR A 291 -2.44 7.87 -3.15
C TYR A 291 -2.72 8.36 -1.74
N LYS A 292 -1.76 8.14 -0.84
CA LYS A 292 -1.79 8.57 0.55
C LYS A 292 -0.88 9.79 0.70
N VAL A 293 -1.34 10.80 1.43
CA VAL A 293 -0.57 12.02 1.70
C VAL A 293 -0.16 12.05 3.16
N PHE A 294 1.13 12.22 3.41
CA PHE A 294 1.74 12.28 4.72
C PHE A 294 2.43 13.61 4.94
N LEU A 295 2.20 14.22 6.10
CA LEU A 295 2.87 15.41 6.59
C LEU A 295 3.55 15.08 7.92
N ASN A 296 4.87 15.24 7.99
CA ASN A 296 5.67 14.94 9.18
C ASN A 296 5.45 13.50 9.72
N GLY A 297 5.26 12.53 8.83
CA GLY A 297 4.99 11.13 9.19
C GLY A 297 3.57 10.81 9.61
N LYS A 298 2.70 11.81 9.75
CA LYS A 298 1.26 11.60 9.97
C LYS A 298 0.54 11.58 8.63
N ARG A 299 -0.32 10.58 8.41
CA ARG A 299 -1.23 10.57 7.27
C ARG A 299 -2.26 11.70 7.45
N ILE A 300 -2.35 12.58 6.47
CA ILE A 300 -3.33 13.68 6.45
C ILE A 300 -4.40 13.49 5.39
N GLY A 301 -4.28 12.53 4.48
CA GLY A 301 -5.37 12.28 3.55
C GLY A 301 -5.09 11.16 2.59
N THR A 302 -6.12 10.80 1.84
CA THR A 302 -6.03 9.82 0.76
C THR A 302 -7.02 10.15 -0.32
N GLU A 303 -6.58 9.97 -1.55
CA GLU A 303 -7.32 10.37 -2.72
C GLU A 303 -7.33 9.24 -3.73
N VAL A 304 -8.47 9.13 -4.43
CA VAL A 304 -8.67 8.11 -5.46
C VAL A 304 -8.02 8.58 -6.75
N MET A 305 -6.98 7.86 -7.16
CA MET A 305 -6.34 8.04 -8.45
C MET A 305 -5.61 6.76 -8.79
N ASP A 306 -6.22 5.95 -9.64
CA ASP A 306 -5.62 4.70 -10.09
C ASP A 306 -4.45 5.00 -11.02
N ALA A 307 -3.23 4.92 -10.46
CA ALA A 307 -2.00 5.18 -11.19
C ALA A 307 -1.89 4.30 -12.43
N ASN A 308 -2.37 3.05 -12.35
CA ASN A 308 -2.27 2.10 -13.46
C ASN A 308 -3.29 2.43 -14.54
N ALA A 309 -4.53 2.76 -14.17
CA ALA A 309 -5.54 3.17 -15.14
C ALA A 309 -5.18 4.50 -15.81
N TYR A 310 -4.55 5.42 -15.06
CA TYR A 310 -4.18 6.74 -15.54
C TYR A 310 -2.93 6.69 -16.43
N LEU A 311 -1.85 6.10 -15.92
CA LEU A 311 -0.53 6.12 -16.54
C LEU A 311 -0.25 4.92 -17.45
N CYS A 312 -1.04 3.84 -17.41
CA CYS A 312 -0.76 2.65 -18.22
C CYS A 312 -1.83 2.41 -19.29
N GLU A 313 -1.41 2.13 -20.52
CA GLU A 313 -2.32 1.78 -21.60
C GLU A 313 -1.67 0.76 -22.54
N GLY A 314 -2.39 -0.31 -22.88
CA GLY A 314 -1.89 -1.34 -23.79
C GLY A 314 -0.63 -2.07 -23.30
N GLY A 315 -0.32 -2.04 -22.00
CA GLY A 315 0.92 -2.59 -21.44
C GLY A 315 2.12 -1.64 -21.53
N PHE A 316 1.90 -0.38 -21.88
CA PHE A 316 2.93 0.66 -21.96
C PHE A 316 2.67 1.78 -20.94
N LEU A 317 3.73 2.48 -20.55
CA LEU A 317 3.62 3.67 -19.72
C LEU A 317 3.38 4.90 -20.60
N ARG A 318 2.30 5.64 -20.32
CA ARG A 318 1.94 6.89 -20.96
C ARG A 318 2.59 8.06 -20.21
N ARG A 319 3.90 8.25 -20.36
CA ARG A 319 4.66 9.28 -19.64
C ARG A 319 4.15 10.70 -19.91
N GLU A 320 3.55 10.94 -21.07
CA GLU A 320 2.94 12.21 -21.43
C GLU A 320 1.77 12.61 -20.51
N ARG A 321 1.14 11.66 -19.81
CA ARG A 321 0.07 11.91 -18.83
C ARG A 321 0.59 12.26 -17.43
N LEU A 322 1.85 11.95 -17.14
CA LEU A 322 2.42 12.15 -15.81
C LEU A 322 2.39 13.61 -15.32
N PRO A 323 2.69 14.63 -16.14
CA PRO A 323 2.60 16.03 -15.70
C PRO A 323 1.19 16.46 -15.30
N GLU A 324 0.16 15.89 -15.93
CA GLU A 324 -1.23 16.17 -15.56
C GLU A 324 -1.59 15.53 -14.23
N ALA A 325 -1.25 14.26 -14.05
CA ALA A 325 -1.49 13.57 -12.78
C ALA A 325 -0.76 14.25 -11.60
N ILE A 326 0.49 14.69 -11.81
CA ILE A 326 1.23 15.44 -10.79
C ILE A 326 0.49 16.73 -10.40
N ARG A 327 -0.04 17.49 -11.36
CA ARG A 327 -0.82 18.71 -11.04
C ARG A 327 -2.09 18.41 -10.25
N GLU A 328 -2.79 17.31 -10.57
CA GLU A 328 -3.97 16.88 -9.81
C GLU A 328 -3.63 16.46 -8.37
N ILE A 329 -2.49 15.76 -8.20
CA ILE A 329 -1.96 15.41 -6.87
C ILE A 329 -1.57 16.69 -6.11
N GLU A 330 -0.84 17.62 -6.73
CA GLU A 330 -0.44 18.89 -6.12
C GLU A 330 -1.65 19.70 -5.64
N ALA A 331 -2.70 19.81 -6.45
CA ALA A 331 -3.94 20.48 -6.06
C ALA A 331 -4.58 19.83 -4.83
N SER A 332 -4.58 18.50 -4.78
CA SER A 332 -5.15 17.77 -3.65
C SER A 332 -4.28 17.90 -2.39
N VAL A 333 -2.95 17.85 -2.54
CA VAL A 333 -2.00 18.09 -1.44
C VAL A 333 -2.16 19.50 -0.88
N LEU A 334 -2.28 20.53 -1.72
CA LEU A 334 -2.51 21.91 -1.28
C LEU A 334 -3.81 22.04 -0.49
N ALA A 335 -4.90 21.43 -0.96
CA ALA A 335 -6.18 21.43 -0.24
C ALA A 335 -6.04 20.76 1.15
N LEU A 336 -5.32 19.63 1.23
CA LEU A 336 -5.06 18.96 2.50
C LEU A 336 -4.19 19.80 3.44
N LEU A 337 -3.13 20.44 2.94
CA LEU A 337 -2.27 21.32 3.75
C LEU A 337 -3.02 22.55 4.29
N GLN A 338 -3.92 23.13 3.50
CA GLN A 338 -4.79 24.22 3.95
C GLN A 338 -5.73 23.76 5.07
N ARG A 339 -6.26 22.54 4.98
CA ARG A 339 -7.12 21.95 6.01
C ARG A 339 -6.37 21.70 7.32
N GLU A 340 -5.11 21.29 7.25
CA GLU A 340 -4.25 21.10 8.43
C GLU A 340 -3.70 22.43 8.98
N GLU A 341 -4.19 23.59 8.49
CA GLU A 341 -3.78 24.94 8.92
C GLU A 341 -2.25 25.16 8.84
N VAL A 342 -1.59 24.54 7.86
CA VAL A 342 -0.13 24.64 7.71
C VAL A 342 0.27 26.04 7.24
N ASP A 343 1.20 26.66 7.96
CA ASP A 343 1.79 27.93 7.54
C ASP A 343 2.52 27.80 6.20
N SER A 344 2.22 28.71 5.27
CA SER A 344 2.87 28.80 3.95
C SER A 344 2.86 27.48 3.15
N PRO A 345 1.68 26.91 2.83
CA PRO A 345 1.57 25.60 2.20
C PRO A 345 2.26 25.54 0.83
N ALA A 346 2.32 26.67 0.12
CA ALA A 346 2.97 26.77 -1.19
C ALA A 346 4.50 26.57 -1.16
N ASN A 347 5.16 26.75 -0.01
CA ASN A 347 6.62 26.59 0.08
C ASN A 347 7.04 25.15 0.43
N LYS A 348 6.07 24.25 0.60
CA LYS A 348 6.32 22.87 0.99
C LYS A 348 6.93 22.07 -0.16
N LYS A 349 7.89 21.24 0.18
CA LYS A 349 8.51 20.28 -0.74
C LYS A 349 7.74 18.97 -0.70
N VAL A 350 7.29 18.51 -1.87
CA VAL A 350 6.47 17.31 -2.02
C VAL A 350 7.25 16.24 -2.77
N LEU A 351 7.43 15.08 -2.13
CA LEU A 351 7.95 13.89 -2.80
C LEU A 351 6.79 12.99 -3.17
N ILE A 352 6.58 12.75 -4.46
CA ILE A 352 5.62 11.77 -4.98
C ILE A 352 6.39 10.50 -5.30
N ALA A 353 6.15 9.45 -4.53
CA ALA A 353 6.74 8.13 -4.69
C ALA A 353 5.74 7.19 -5.38
N GLN A 354 6.00 6.84 -6.64
CA GLN A 354 5.16 5.99 -7.45
C GLN A 354 5.59 4.52 -7.36
N THR A 355 4.65 3.65 -7.00
CA THR A 355 4.83 2.20 -6.85
C THR A 355 3.96 1.39 -7.84
N GLY A 356 4.03 0.06 -7.81
CA GLY A 356 3.13 -0.82 -8.56
C GLY A 356 3.44 -0.98 -10.06
N LYS A 357 2.40 -1.16 -10.91
CA LYS A 357 2.57 -1.51 -12.32
C LYS A 357 3.10 -0.35 -13.17
N ALA A 358 2.67 0.89 -12.91
CA ALA A 358 3.23 2.07 -13.58
C ALA A 358 4.77 2.15 -13.41
N ARG A 359 5.25 1.88 -12.20
CA ARG A 359 6.67 1.70 -11.91
C ARG A 359 7.31 0.57 -12.73
N GLU A 360 6.72 -0.62 -12.75
CA GLU A 360 7.30 -1.77 -13.46
C GLU A 360 7.54 -1.45 -14.94
N LEU A 361 6.58 -0.78 -15.58
CA LEU A 361 6.71 -0.34 -16.96
C LEU A 361 7.79 0.73 -17.12
N ALA A 362 7.85 1.70 -16.19
CA ALA A 362 8.90 2.73 -16.19
C ALA A 362 10.30 2.11 -16.15
N MET A 363 10.50 1.14 -15.26
CA MET A 363 11.79 0.45 -15.08
C MET A 363 12.14 -0.45 -16.27
N HIS A 364 11.13 -1.07 -16.90
CA HIS A 364 11.34 -1.86 -18.12
C HIS A 364 11.81 -0.98 -19.28
N GLU A 365 11.19 0.18 -19.51
CA GLU A 365 11.61 1.15 -20.51
C GLU A 365 13.05 1.60 -20.31
N GLU A 366 13.43 1.95 -19.07
CA GLU A 366 14.81 2.36 -18.75
C GLU A 366 15.85 1.27 -19.06
N ARG A 367 15.53 0.01 -18.76
CA ARG A 367 16.41 -1.13 -19.10
C ARG A 367 16.55 -1.30 -20.61
N MET A 368 15.47 -1.12 -21.36
CA MET A 368 15.49 -1.20 -22.83
C MET A 368 16.33 -0.07 -23.44
N CYS A 369 16.17 1.17 -22.96
CA CYS A 369 16.98 2.31 -23.38
C CYS A 369 18.47 2.08 -23.10
N LYS A 370 18.83 1.58 -21.91
CA LYS A 370 20.23 1.27 -21.56
C LYS A 370 20.85 0.20 -22.46
N LYS A 371 20.09 -0.84 -22.83
CA LYS A 371 20.58 -1.88 -23.75
C LYS A 371 20.89 -1.34 -25.13
N LEU A 372 20.04 -0.43 -25.65
CA LEU A 372 20.26 0.20 -26.96
C LEU A 372 21.47 1.12 -26.96
N SER A 373 21.72 1.87 -25.87
CA SER A 373 22.88 2.75 -25.77
C SER A 373 24.23 2.05 -25.59
N CYS A 374 24.24 0.74 -25.29
CA CYS A 374 25.47 -0.04 -25.14
C CYS A 374 25.84 -0.85 -26.40
N THR A 375 25.01 -0.81 -27.43
CA THR A 375 25.24 -1.52 -28.71
C THR A 375 25.79 -0.61 -29.82
N ASP A 376 25.95 0.67 -29.53
CA ASP A 376 26.68 1.66 -30.34
C ASP A 376 28.06 1.90 -29.70
#